data_AF-A0A8S1GSC5-F1
#
_entry.id   AF-A0A8S1GSC5-F1
#
_cell.length_a   1.000
_cell.length_b   1.000
_cell.length_c   1.000
_cell.angle_alpha   90.00
_cell.angle_beta   90.00
_cell.angle_gamma   90.00
#
_symmetry.space_group_name_H-M   'P 1'
#
loop_
_entity.id
_entity.type
_entity.pdbx_description
1 polymer ?
#
loop_
_entity_poly.entity_id
_entity_poly.type
_entity_poly.pdbx_seq_one_letter_code
_entity_poly.pdbx_strand_id
1 'polypeptide(L)'
;MIRAAAGCSKNLSGCFIRVGSKRTFAAPAAKANAAGAVKVDKSFVEEDAEKLATHVCINAYVQGEEPGPKILPDSEYPKWLFELDLSPPKSLEDLDPEKDGWAYWRALRKRQLEQNRRIAKLKTRFLHLQDSPSMRKTSK
;
A
#
# COMPACT_ATOMS: atom_id res chain seq x y z
N MET A 1 -42.21 34.20 -42.74
CA MET A 1 -41.17 35.10 -42.18
C MET A 1 -40.66 34.48 -40.90
N ILE A 2 -39.36 34.24 -40.85
CA ILE A 2 -38.63 33.51 -39.82
C ILE A 2 -38.41 34.43 -38.61
N ARG A 3 -38.71 33.95 -37.39
CA ARG A 3 -38.16 34.53 -36.16
C ARG A 3 -37.41 33.45 -35.41
N ALA A 4 -36.09 33.58 -35.42
CA ALA A 4 -35.17 32.89 -34.54
C ALA A 4 -35.37 33.41 -33.10
N ALA A 5 -35.40 32.49 -32.13
CA ALA A 5 -35.20 32.82 -30.72
C ALA A 5 -34.10 31.90 -30.18
N ALA A 6 -33.17 32.55 -29.50
CA ALA A 6 -31.86 32.07 -29.15
C ALA A 6 -31.85 31.15 -27.91
N GLY A 7 -30.87 30.25 -27.89
CA GLY A 7 -30.03 29.88 -26.75
C GLY A 7 -30.69 29.51 -25.41
N CYS A 8 -30.45 28.27 -24.97
CA CYS A 8 -30.14 28.02 -23.58
C CYS A 8 -29.11 26.90 -23.47
N SER A 9 -27.86 27.30 -23.24
CA SER A 9 -26.72 26.45 -22.92
C SER A 9 -26.99 25.73 -21.60
N LYS A 10 -27.14 24.41 -21.62
CA LYS A 10 -27.24 23.61 -20.41
C LYS A 10 -25.84 23.44 -19.83
N ASN A 11 -25.54 24.25 -18.83
CA ASN A 11 -24.42 24.06 -17.90
C ASN A 11 -24.48 22.66 -17.29
N LEU A 12 -23.58 21.78 -17.71
CA LEU A 12 -23.26 20.53 -17.00
C LEU A 12 -22.34 20.89 -15.82
N SER A 13 -22.93 21.39 -14.74
CA SER A 13 -22.24 21.46 -13.45
C SER A 13 -22.08 20.04 -12.93
N GLY A 14 -20.82 19.58 -12.93
CA GLY A 14 -20.44 18.24 -12.49
C GLY A 14 -20.93 17.93 -11.08
N CYS A 15 -21.71 16.87 -10.96
CA CYS A 15 -21.94 16.18 -9.70
C CYS A 15 -20.61 15.56 -9.26
N PHE A 16 -19.86 16.28 -8.43
CA PHE A 16 -18.66 15.76 -7.78
C PHE A 16 -19.11 14.77 -6.70
N ILE A 17 -19.28 13.50 -7.06
CA ILE A 17 -19.59 12.43 -6.11
C ILE A 17 -18.38 12.27 -5.19
N ARG A 18 -18.51 12.84 -3.99
CA ARG A 18 -17.56 12.68 -2.89
C ARG A 18 -17.73 11.26 -2.34
N VAL A 19 -17.08 10.26 -2.93
CA VAL A 19 -17.01 8.90 -2.35
C VAL A 19 -16.06 8.95 -1.15
N GLY A 20 -16.57 9.45 -0.03
CA GLY A 20 -15.96 9.26 1.28
C GLY A 20 -16.21 7.83 1.71
N SER A 21 -15.29 6.92 1.37
CA SER A 21 -15.27 5.56 1.93
C SER A 21 -14.94 5.65 3.42
N LYS A 22 -15.94 5.96 4.26
CA LYS A 22 -15.86 5.76 5.70
C LYS A 22 -15.78 4.26 5.93
N ARG A 23 -14.63 3.77 6.36
CA ARG A 23 -14.48 2.37 6.81
C ARG A 23 -15.34 2.22 8.07
N THR A 24 -16.50 1.61 7.95
CA THR A 24 -17.29 1.16 9.09
C THR A 24 -16.65 -0.13 9.58
N PHE A 25 -15.82 -0.06 10.61
CA PHE A 25 -15.42 -1.26 11.32
C PHE A 25 -16.66 -1.82 12.03
N ALA A 26 -16.94 -3.11 11.86
CA ALA A 26 -17.93 -3.80 12.68
C ALA A 26 -17.47 -3.77 14.14
N ALA A 27 -18.36 -3.38 15.05
CA ALA A 27 -18.08 -3.47 16.49
C ALA A 27 -17.80 -4.94 16.86
N PRO A 28 -16.78 -5.24 17.68
CA PRO A 28 -16.52 -6.61 18.10
C PRO A 28 -17.67 -7.09 18.97
N ALA A 29 -18.37 -8.13 18.51
CA ALA A 29 -19.34 -8.84 19.33
C ALA A 29 -18.59 -9.51 20.49
N ALA A 30 -18.87 -9.06 21.72
CA ALA A 30 -18.40 -9.72 22.92
C ALA A 30 -18.98 -11.14 22.98
N LYS A 31 -18.14 -12.15 22.69
CA LYS A 31 -18.42 -13.54 23.06
C LYS A 31 -17.55 -13.92 24.24
N ALA A 32 -18.25 -14.36 25.28
CA ALA A 32 -17.74 -14.84 26.54
C ALA A 32 -16.76 -16.02 26.39
N ASN A 33 -15.75 -16.00 27.25
CA ASN A 33 -15.03 -17.12 27.86
C ASN A 33 -15.05 -18.45 27.09
N ALA A 34 -14.03 -18.67 26.27
CA ALA A 34 -13.54 -20.01 25.95
C ALA A 34 -12.20 -20.22 26.67
N ALA A 35 -12.20 -21.14 27.61
CA ALA A 35 -11.04 -21.57 28.37
C ALA A 35 -9.91 -22.10 27.47
N GLY A 36 -8.70 -21.63 27.74
CA GLY A 36 -7.48 -22.44 27.73
C GLY A 36 -7.17 -23.26 26.47
N ALA A 37 -6.97 -22.62 25.33
CA ALA A 37 -5.97 -23.11 24.40
C ALA A 37 -4.70 -22.32 24.69
N VAL A 38 -3.75 -22.92 25.42
CA VAL A 38 -2.36 -22.46 25.37
C VAL A 38 -1.97 -22.59 23.91
N LYS A 39 -2.03 -21.48 23.19
CA LYS A 39 -1.47 -21.39 21.86
C LYS A 39 0.01 -21.62 22.08
N VAL A 40 0.50 -22.79 21.69
CA VAL A 40 1.94 -22.99 21.57
C VAL A 40 2.42 -21.87 20.66
N ASP A 41 3.27 -21.00 21.19
CA ASP A 41 3.82 -19.86 20.48
C ASP A 41 4.76 -20.39 19.39
N LYS A 42 4.20 -20.71 18.23
CA LYS A 42 4.92 -21.13 17.00
C LYS A 42 5.78 -20.03 16.38
N SER A 43 5.99 -18.95 17.12
CA SER A 43 6.93 -17.88 16.77
C SER A 43 8.36 -18.23 17.18
N PHE A 44 8.60 -19.39 17.78
CA PHE A 44 9.95 -19.89 18.00
C PHE A 44 10.61 -20.16 16.63
N VAL A 45 11.72 -19.46 16.37
CA VAL A 45 12.53 -19.64 15.18
C VAL A 45 13.60 -20.67 15.52
N GLU A 46 13.61 -21.79 14.82
CA GLU A 46 14.64 -22.83 14.98
C GLU A 46 16.04 -22.24 14.71
N GLU A 47 16.99 -22.48 15.61
CA GLU A 47 18.36 -21.92 15.54
C GLU A 47 19.38 -22.89 14.92
N ASP A 48 18.98 -24.13 14.64
CA ASP A 48 19.86 -25.18 14.08
C ASP A 48 20.17 -24.91 12.60
N ALA A 49 21.43 -24.58 12.31
CA ALA A 49 21.89 -24.25 10.95
C ALA A 49 21.65 -25.38 9.93
N GLU A 50 21.83 -26.64 10.31
CA GLU A 50 21.62 -27.79 9.43
C GLU A 50 20.16 -27.95 9.03
N LYS A 51 19.23 -27.71 9.96
CA LYS A 51 17.78 -27.76 9.70
C LYS A 51 17.36 -26.62 8.78
N LEU A 52 17.87 -25.41 9.01
CA LEU A 52 17.57 -24.23 8.19
C LEU A 52 18.13 -24.32 6.76
N ALA A 53 19.27 -25.01 6.57
CA ALA A 53 19.85 -25.20 5.24
C ALA A 53 19.15 -26.29 4.42
N THR A 54 18.46 -27.23 5.08
CA THR A 54 17.85 -28.39 4.42
C THR A 54 16.33 -28.28 4.26
N HIS A 55 15.66 -27.54 5.15
CA HIS A 55 14.21 -27.45 5.21
C HIS A 55 13.72 -26.00 5.31
N VAL A 56 12.52 -25.78 4.77
CA VAL A 56 11.83 -24.49 4.82
C VAL A 56 10.89 -24.45 6.04
N CYS A 57 11.31 -23.77 7.11
CA CYS A 57 10.57 -23.65 8.37
C CYS A 57 9.39 -22.63 8.31
N ILE A 58 8.46 -22.81 7.36
CA ILE A 58 7.29 -21.91 7.16
C ILE A 58 5.98 -22.54 7.70
N ASN A 59 5.99 -23.82 8.06
CA ASN A 59 4.76 -24.54 8.41
C ASN A 59 4.07 -23.94 9.65
N ALA A 60 2.88 -23.36 9.47
CA ALA A 60 2.08 -22.78 10.55
C ALA A 60 1.05 -23.77 11.13
N TYR A 61 0.86 -24.95 10.54
CA TYR A 61 -0.13 -25.93 10.99
C TYR A 61 0.36 -26.72 12.21
N VAL A 62 -0.53 -27.03 13.16
CA VAL A 62 -0.20 -27.85 14.35
C VAL A 62 -0.05 -29.33 13.98
N GLN A 63 -0.69 -29.77 12.90
CA GLN A 63 -0.85 -31.18 12.54
C GLN A 63 0.08 -31.65 11.41
N GLY A 64 1.18 -30.92 11.16
CA GLY A 64 2.17 -31.33 10.16
C GLY A 64 3.40 -31.97 10.81
N GLU A 65 4.07 -32.84 10.07
CA GLU A 65 5.46 -33.21 10.40
C GLU A 65 6.30 -31.92 10.44
N GLU A 66 6.90 -31.64 11.61
CA GLU A 66 8.11 -30.83 11.68
C GLU A 66 9.27 -31.70 11.21
N PRO A 67 10.19 -31.23 10.36
CA PRO A 67 10.36 -29.90 9.75
C PRO A 67 9.55 -29.71 8.45
N GLY A 68 9.36 -28.46 8.00
CA GLY A 68 8.62 -28.12 6.78
C GLY A 68 9.21 -28.68 5.48
N PRO A 69 8.71 -28.26 4.29
CA PRO A 69 9.14 -28.83 3.01
C PRO A 69 10.66 -28.78 2.83
N LYS A 70 11.25 -29.87 2.36
CA LYS A 70 12.69 -29.95 2.03
C LYS A 70 13.02 -29.05 0.85
N ILE A 71 14.20 -28.44 0.90
CA ILE A 71 14.75 -27.68 -0.23
C ILE A 71 15.21 -28.69 -1.29
N LEU A 72 14.73 -28.52 -2.51
CA LEU A 72 15.00 -29.37 -3.66
C LEU A 72 16.22 -28.84 -4.44
N PRO A 73 16.83 -29.62 -5.34
CA PRO A 73 17.89 -29.11 -6.20
C PRO A 73 17.35 -28.04 -7.17
N ASP A 74 18.21 -27.10 -7.57
CA ASP A 74 17.89 -25.96 -8.43
C ASP A 74 17.19 -26.31 -9.76
N SER A 75 17.34 -27.56 -10.22
CA SER A 75 16.72 -28.07 -11.46
C SER A 75 15.20 -28.23 -11.35
N GLU A 76 14.65 -28.40 -10.15
CA GLU A 76 13.20 -28.55 -9.93
C GLU A 76 12.49 -27.19 -9.89
N TYR A 77 13.25 -26.11 -9.62
CA TYR A 77 12.70 -24.77 -9.57
C TYR A 77 12.65 -24.14 -10.97
N PRO A 78 11.61 -23.35 -11.26
CA PRO A 78 11.50 -22.71 -12.55
C PRO A 78 12.58 -21.63 -12.74
N LYS A 79 13.12 -21.53 -13.95
CA LYS A 79 14.27 -20.65 -14.28
C LYS A 79 14.07 -19.18 -13.90
N TRP A 80 12.84 -18.66 -14.00
CA TRP A 80 12.52 -17.27 -13.67
C TRP A 80 12.81 -16.91 -12.20
N LEU A 81 12.87 -17.90 -11.29
CA LEU A 81 13.20 -17.67 -9.88
C LEU A 81 14.61 -17.07 -9.72
N PHE A 82 15.56 -17.55 -10.52
CA PHE A 82 16.95 -17.10 -10.49
C PHE A 82 17.21 -15.85 -11.33
N GLU A 83 16.24 -15.45 -12.15
CA GLU A 83 16.29 -14.24 -12.97
C GLU A 83 15.69 -13.01 -12.25
N LEU A 84 15.25 -13.16 -10.99
CA LEU A 84 14.69 -12.08 -10.20
C LEU A 84 15.77 -11.07 -9.77
N ASP A 85 15.47 -9.78 -9.95
CA ASP A 85 16.30 -8.68 -9.46
C ASP A 85 16.27 -8.62 -7.91
N LEU A 86 17.35 -9.06 -7.27
CA LEU A 86 17.55 -8.94 -5.81
C LEU A 86 18.14 -7.59 -5.39
N SER A 87 18.35 -6.69 -6.35
CA SER A 87 18.88 -5.36 -6.10
C SER A 87 17.85 -4.50 -5.36
N PRO A 88 18.30 -3.50 -4.58
CA PRO A 88 17.38 -2.54 -3.97
C PRO A 88 16.52 -1.87 -5.05
N PRO A 89 15.28 -1.49 -4.73
CA PRO A 89 14.40 -0.86 -5.70
C PRO A 89 15.03 0.43 -6.22
N LYS A 90 15.12 0.54 -7.55
CA LYS A 90 15.65 1.72 -8.25
C LYS A 90 14.85 2.97 -7.88
N SER A 91 15.53 4.10 -7.82
CA SER A 91 14.87 5.38 -7.56
C SER A 91 14.04 5.82 -8.76
N LEU A 92 13.11 6.79 -8.58
CA LEU A 92 12.31 7.31 -9.71
C LEU A 92 13.19 7.98 -10.77
N GLU A 93 14.32 8.57 -10.37
CA GLU A 93 15.20 9.33 -11.24
C GLU A 93 16.04 8.41 -12.15
N ASP A 94 16.26 7.17 -11.72
CA ASP A 94 16.98 6.14 -12.49
C ASP A 94 16.06 5.32 -13.40
N LEU A 95 14.74 5.43 -13.22
CA LEU A 95 13.75 4.69 -14.00
C LEU A 95 13.40 5.46 -15.27
N ASP A 96 13.41 4.76 -16.40
CA ASP A 96 13.09 5.32 -17.71
C ASP A 96 11.66 4.90 -18.13
N PRO A 97 10.76 5.83 -18.49
CA PRO A 97 9.41 5.50 -18.91
C PRO A 97 9.35 4.59 -20.14
N GLU A 98 10.36 4.61 -21.01
CA GLU A 98 10.38 3.79 -22.23
C GLU A 98 10.92 2.38 -21.99
N LYS A 99 11.85 2.22 -21.04
CA LYS A 99 12.50 0.92 -20.75
C LYS A 99 11.82 0.14 -19.64
N ASP A 100 11.51 0.82 -18.53
CA ASP A 100 10.92 0.19 -17.34
C ASP A 100 9.37 0.24 -17.36
N GLY A 101 8.80 1.04 -18.29
CA GLY A 101 7.38 1.09 -18.59
C GLY A 101 6.51 1.33 -17.35
N TRP A 102 5.81 0.29 -16.90
CA TRP A 102 4.87 0.36 -15.78
C TRP A 102 5.53 0.65 -14.42
N ALA A 103 6.76 0.20 -14.20
CA ALA A 103 7.46 0.40 -12.92
C ALA A 103 7.69 1.90 -12.64
N TYR A 104 8.05 2.66 -13.67
CA TYR A 104 8.21 4.11 -13.61
C TYR A 104 6.90 4.81 -13.16
N TRP A 105 5.78 4.52 -13.83
CA TRP A 105 4.49 5.15 -13.52
C TRP A 105 4.00 4.82 -12.11
N ARG A 106 4.23 3.59 -11.65
CA ARG A 106 3.93 3.18 -10.27
C ARG A 106 4.77 4.00 -9.26
N ALA A 107 6.07 4.16 -9.51
CA ALA A 107 6.96 4.95 -8.66
C ALA A 107 6.56 6.44 -8.65
N LEU A 108 6.23 7.01 -9.82
CA LEU A 108 5.75 8.38 -9.95
C LEU A 108 4.46 8.60 -9.14
N ARG A 109 3.51 7.67 -9.27
CA ARG A 109 2.24 7.74 -8.53
C ARG A 109 2.45 7.67 -7.02
N LYS A 110 3.37 6.80 -6.57
CA LYS A 110 3.75 6.70 -5.15
C LYS A 110 4.31 8.03 -4.64
N ARG A 111 5.24 8.66 -5.37
CA ARG A 111 5.84 9.98 -5.02
C ARG A 111 4.78 11.08 -4.92
N GLN A 112 3.83 11.14 -5.87
CA GLN A 112 2.72 12.09 -5.82
C GLN A 112 1.83 11.90 -4.58
N LEU A 113 1.50 10.65 -4.23
CA LEU A 113 0.70 10.36 -3.03
C LEU A 113 1.44 10.77 -1.75
N GLU A 114 2.74 10.52 -1.68
CA GLU A 114 3.57 10.93 -0.55
C GLU A 114 3.64 12.45 -0.42
N GLN A 115 3.84 13.17 -1.53
CA GLN A 115 3.79 14.64 -1.56
C GLN A 115 2.44 15.16 -1.09
N ASN A 116 1.34 14.61 -1.60
CA ASN A 116 -0.01 15.00 -1.20
C ASN A 116 -0.28 14.75 0.29
N ARG A 117 0.21 13.64 0.85
CA ARG A 117 0.13 13.35 2.29
C ARG A 117 0.94 14.36 3.11
N ARG A 118 2.14 14.72 2.66
CA ARG A 118 2.98 15.75 3.31
C ARG A 118 2.27 17.11 3.29
N ILE A 119 1.77 17.53 2.12
CA ILE A 119 1.03 18.79 1.96
C ILE A 119 -0.22 18.80 2.85
N ALA A 120 -1.01 17.72 2.89
CA ALA A 120 -2.19 17.63 3.73
C ALA A 120 -1.84 17.77 5.22
N LYS A 121 -0.75 17.14 5.67
CA LYS A 121 -0.25 17.27 7.05
C LYS A 121 0.21 18.69 7.38
N LEU A 122 0.85 19.38 6.45
CA LEU A 122 1.29 20.77 6.64
C LEU A 122 0.10 21.73 6.67
N LYS A 123 -0.87 21.55 5.76
CA LYS A 123 -2.11 22.35 5.72
C LYS A 123 -2.86 22.31 7.06
N THR A 124 -2.97 21.14 7.67
CA THR A 124 -3.67 21.00 8.97
C THR A 124 -2.84 21.53 10.14
N ARG A 125 -1.51 21.38 10.11
CA ARG A 125 -0.62 21.87 11.19
C ARG A 125 -0.51 23.39 11.24
N PHE A 126 -0.48 24.05 10.08
CA PHE A 126 -0.28 25.49 9.98
C PHE A 126 -1.58 26.27 9.76
N LEU A 127 -2.74 25.66 9.99
CA LEU A 127 -4.05 26.30 9.80
C LEU A 127 -4.14 27.63 10.57
N HIS A 128 -3.73 27.63 11.84
CA HIS A 128 -3.72 28.81 12.70
C HIS A 128 -2.74 29.91 12.23
N LEU A 129 -1.66 29.53 11.52
CA LEU A 129 -0.66 30.46 10.99
C LEU A 129 -1.14 31.10 9.68
N GLN A 130 -1.95 30.39 8.89
CA GLN A 130 -2.51 30.90 7.62
C GLN A 130 -3.57 31.99 7.84
N ASP A 131 -4.34 31.92 8.94
CA ASP A 131 -5.33 32.94 9.32
C ASP A 131 -4.77 34.08 10.19
N SER A 132 -3.46 34.08 10.45
CA SER A 132 -2.82 35.08 11.29
C SER A 132 -2.79 36.47 10.60
N PRO A 133 -3.10 37.56 11.34
CA PRO A 133 -3.13 38.92 10.78
C PRO A 133 -1.81 39.41 10.16
N SER A 134 -0.67 38.80 10.49
CA SER A 134 0.64 39.13 9.89
C SER A 134 0.82 38.54 8.49
N MET A 135 0.34 37.32 8.24
CA MET A 135 0.49 36.65 6.94
C MET A 135 -0.44 37.24 5.86
N ARG A 136 -1.66 37.63 6.22
CA ARG A 136 -2.62 38.28 5.27
C ARG A 136 -2.11 39.60 4.67
N LYS A 137 -1.17 40.28 5.34
CA LYS A 137 -0.60 41.56 4.88
C LYS A 137 0.44 41.40 3.76
N THR A 138 0.94 40.19 3.54
CA THR A 138 2.01 39.89 2.57
C THR A 138 1.50 39.45 1.19
N SER A 139 0.19 39.16 1.07
CA SER A 139 -0.49 38.88 -0.19
C SER A 139 -1.10 40.17 -0.74
N LYS A 140 -0.33 40.94 -1.51
CA LYS A 140 -0.86 41.97 -2.42
C LYS A 140 -0.74 41.47 -3.85
#